data_AF-A0A843KS60-F1
#
_entry.id   AF-A0A843KS60-F1
#
_cell.length_a   1.000
_cell.length_b   1.000
_cell.length_c   1.000
_cell.angle_alpha   90.00
_cell.angle_beta   90.00
_cell.angle_gamma   90.00
#
_symmetry.space_group_name_H-M   'P 1'
#
loop_
_entity.id
_entity.type
_entity.pdbx_description
1 polymer ?
#
loop_
_entity_poly.entity_id
_entity_poly.type
_entity_poly.pdbx_seq_one_letter_code
_entity_poly.pdbx_strand_id
1 'polypeptide(L)'
;LVDHHPSSLAVECTTLVKEGVSAANVLFHHLHPEVRLRKLVAMADLVEYMPTPLLDEEMRRYGRQRVDQESMVLDFAWRLIIDDDRFRYTAAKSLAQGVWPSQVDSVKRRYIQVVNEKRWPRALAKVDSCLKVRGPLGIMDEMDRNRSLYGFGTRALVEVAYRRGCDYAVMINPRGKYSSVSVRGIAQDSVDLGRFVEDFTSENGVDGGGHPKAAGARIPTGSGELFLDHLLERVS
;
A
#
# COMPACT_ATOMS: atom_id res chain seq x y z
N LEU A 1 5.43 12.07 17.36
CA LEU A 1 5.20 11.04 16.31
C LEU A 1 4.34 11.69 15.23
N VAL A 2 4.72 11.59 13.95
CA VAL A 2 3.85 12.01 12.84
C VAL A 2 3.39 10.74 12.16
N ASP A 3 2.15 10.39 12.42
CA ASP A 3 1.55 9.13 11.99
C ASP A 3 0.07 9.38 11.66
N HIS A 4 -0.46 8.58 10.75
CA HIS A 4 -1.86 8.60 10.31
C HIS A 4 -2.64 7.35 10.72
N HIS A 5 -1.99 6.40 11.41
CA HIS A 5 -2.65 5.22 11.97
C HIS A 5 -3.50 5.55 13.21
N PRO A 6 -4.60 4.81 13.47
CA PRO A 6 -5.34 4.89 14.74
C PRO A 6 -4.42 4.60 15.94
N SER A 7 -4.43 5.45 16.99
CA SER A 7 -3.46 5.34 18.08
C SER A 7 -3.91 4.37 19.19
N SER A 8 -3.21 3.25 19.37
CA SER A 8 -3.30 2.37 20.55
C SER A 8 -2.12 2.53 21.53
N LEU A 9 -1.12 3.35 21.18
CA LEU A 9 0.12 3.51 21.95
C LEU A 9 0.08 4.75 22.87
N ALA A 10 0.01 4.50 24.19
CA ALA A 10 0.22 5.51 25.22
C ALA A 10 1.72 5.83 25.36
N VAL A 11 2.22 6.70 24.49
CA VAL A 11 3.55 7.31 24.62
C VAL A 11 3.35 8.79 24.91
N GLU A 12 3.96 9.32 25.98
CA GLU A 12 4.03 10.77 26.20
C GLU A 12 4.86 11.40 25.08
N CYS A 13 4.19 11.79 24.01
CA CYS A 13 4.78 12.53 22.92
C CYS A 13 3.73 13.49 22.34
N THR A 14 4.20 14.61 21.79
CA THR A 14 3.34 15.44 20.95
C THR A 14 3.02 14.66 19.68
N THR A 15 1.75 14.28 19.54
CA THR A 15 1.24 13.56 18.38
C THR A 15 0.42 14.51 17.52
N LEU A 16 0.70 14.52 16.23
CA LEU A 16 -0.10 15.20 15.23
C LEU A 16 -0.83 14.13 14.44
N VAL A 17 -2.08 13.91 14.79
CA VAL A 17 -2.96 12.96 14.10
C VAL A 17 -4.00 13.77 13.33
N LYS A 18 -4.12 13.48 12.03
CA LYS A 18 -5.22 13.97 11.21
C LYS A 18 -5.59 12.89 10.21
N GLU A 19 -6.83 12.44 10.31
CA GLU A 19 -7.40 11.44 9.40
C GLU A 19 -7.79 12.07 8.06
N GLY A 20 -7.92 11.23 7.03
CA GLY A 20 -8.35 11.65 5.68
C GLY A 20 -7.30 12.41 4.87
N VAL A 21 -6.05 12.44 5.33
CA VAL A 21 -4.90 13.03 4.62
C VAL A 21 -3.67 12.13 4.80
N SER A 22 -2.68 12.21 3.91
CA SER A 22 -1.41 11.49 4.11
C SER A 22 -0.58 12.12 5.23
N ALA A 23 0.32 11.33 5.82
CA ALA A 23 1.30 11.85 6.80
C ALA A 23 2.17 12.98 6.22
N ALA A 24 2.47 12.93 4.91
CA ALA A 24 3.18 14.01 4.23
C ALA A 24 2.38 15.32 4.21
N ASN A 25 1.05 15.23 4.08
CA ASN A 25 0.15 16.38 4.12
C ASN A 25 0.04 16.96 5.54
N VAL A 26 -0.09 16.10 6.56
CA VAL A 26 -0.02 16.53 7.96
C VAL A 26 1.27 17.30 8.24
N LEU A 27 2.41 16.73 7.83
CA LEU A 27 3.72 17.35 8.04
C LEU A 27 3.87 18.66 7.27
N PHE A 28 3.36 18.72 6.04
CA PHE A 28 3.39 19.93 5.22
C PHE A 28 2.62 21.09 5.87
N HIS A 29 1.43 20.83 6.41
CA HIS A 29 0.69 21.88 7.09
C HIS A 29 1.27 22.25 8.45
N HIS A 30 1.92 21.32 9.14
CA HIS A 30 2.53 21.58 10.44
C HIS A 30 3.85 22.38 10.34
N LEU A 31 4.73 22.00 9.41
CA LEU A 31 6.05 22.63 9.26
C LEU A 31 6.02 23.90 8.41
N HIS A 32 4.91 24.16 7.70
CA HIS A 32 4.80 25.23 6.71
C HIS A 32 6.01 25.31 5.74
N PRO A 33 6.45 24.19 5.14
CA PRO A 33 7.62 24.19 4.30
C PRO A 33 7.31 24.85 2.95
N GLU A 34 8.33 24.98 2.11
CA GLU A 34 8.22 25.70 0.85
C GLU A 34 7.12 25.16 -0.08
N VAL A 35 6.41 26.08 -0.74
CA VAL A 35 5.33 25.82 -1.71
C VAL A 35 5.74 24.83 -2.81
N ARG A 36 7.03 24.75 -3.15
CA ARG A 36 7.57 23.80 -4.16
C ARG A 36 7.31 22.32 -3.83
N LEU A 37 7.07 21.99 -2.56
CA LEU A 37 6.82 20.62 -2.11
C LEU A 37 5.36 20.17 -2.27
N ARG A 38 4.42 21.10 -2.50
CA ARG A 38 2.97 20.80 -2.60
C ARG A 38 2.65 19.66 -3.55
N LYS A 39 3.31 19.62 -4.71
CA LYS A 39 3.13 18.54 -5.69
C LYS A 39 3.53 17.16 -5.17
N LEU A 40 4.56 17.07 -4.33
CA LEU A 40 4.99 15.80 -3.74
C LEU A 40 4.03 15.35 -2.63
N VAL A 41 3.46 16.30 -1.91
CA VAL A 41 2.41 16.04 -0.93
C VAL A 41 1.14 15.55 -1.64
N ALA A 42 0.73 16.20 -2.72
CA ALA A 42 -0.39 15.74 -3.55
C ALA A 42 -0.16 14.31 -4.07
N MET A 43 1.06 13.99 -4.52
CA MET A 43 1.39 12.61 -4.91
C MET A 43 1.27 11.61 -3.76
N ALA A 44 1.69 11.98 -2.54
CA ALA A 44 1.52 11.12 -1.37
C ALA A 44 0.03 10.90 -1.05
N ASP A 45 -0.78 11.96 -1.07
CA ASP A 45 -2.23 11.86 -0.92
C ASP A 45 -2.86 10.95 -1.98
N LEU A 46 -2.43 11.08 -3.25
CA LEU A 46 -2.91 10.22 -4.34
C LEU A 46 -2.58 8.74 -4.10
N VAL A 47 -1.35 8.42 -3.70
CA VAL A 47 -0.90 7.04 -3.47
C VAL A 47 -1.61 6.41 -2.27
N GLU A 48 -1.94 7.21 -1.27
CA GLU A 48 -2.72 6.82 -0.08
C GLU A 48 -4.24 6.84 -0.31
N TYR A 49 -4.70 7.15 -1.53
CA TYR A 49 -6.13 7.28 -1.89
C TYR A 49 -6.90 8.32 -1.06
N MET A 50 -6.24 9.43 -0.72
CA MET A 50 -6.80 10.52 0.08
C MET A 50 -7.29 11.66 -0.83
N PRO A 51 -8.61 11.91 -0.95
CA PRO A 51 -9.17 12.97 -1.79
C PRO A 51 -9.04 14.34 -1.12
N THR A 52 -7.84 14.91 -1.11
CA THR A 52 -7.58 16.18 -0.43
C THR A 52 -7.76 17.40 -1.36
N PRO A 53 -8.15 18.58 -0.82
CA PRO A 53 -8.20 19.80 -1.62
C PRO A 53 -6.86 20.17 -2.26
N LEU A 54 -5.75 19.84 -1.60
CA LEU A 54 -4.40 20.04 -2.11
C LEU A 54 -4.15 19.17 -3.35
N LEU A 55 -4.54 17.90 -3.30
CA LEU A 55 -4.45 16.99 -4.45
C LEU A 55 -5.24 17.55 -5.65
N ASP A 56 -6.49 17.96 -5.45
CA ASP A 56 -7.33 18.51 -6.51
C ASP A 56 -6.77 19.81 -7.11
N GLU A 57 -6.18 20.67 -6.29
CA GLU A 57 -5.52 21.88 -6.75
C GLU A 57 -4.28 21.58 -7.61
N GLU A 58 -3.38 20.72 -7.13
CA GLU A 58 -2.17 20.38 -7.87
C GLU A 58 -2.47 19.57 -9.15
N MET A 59 -3.52 18.74 -9.15
CA MET A 59 -4.02 18.06 -10.35
C MET A 59 -4.60 19.03 -11.38
N ARG A 60 -5.32 20.07 -10.96
CA ARG A 60 -5.77 21.14 -11.87
C ARG A 60 -4.59 21.94 -12.42
N ARG A 61 -3.59 22.21 -11.58
CA ARG A 61 -2.42 23.02 -11.93
C ARG A 61 -1.49 22.33 -12.93
N TYR A 62 -1.18 21.05 -12.71
CA TYR A 62 -0.19 20.32 -13.52
C TYR A 62 -0.81 19.32 -14.50
N GLY A 63 -2.11 19.07 -14.39
CA GLY A 63 -2.82 18.02 -15.10
C GLY A 63 -2.82 16.70 -14.33
N ARG A 64 -4.01 16.09 -14.19
CA ARG A 64 -4.21 14.79 -13.53
C ARG A 64 -3.26 13.71 -14.06
N GLN A 65 -3.18 13.57 -15.39
CA GLN A 65 -2.31 12.60 -16.06
C GLN A 65 -0.84 12.72 -15.62
N ARG A 66 -0.34 13.95 -15.42
CA ARG A 66 1.03 14.17 -14.99
C ARG A 66 1.25 13.72 -13.56
N VAL A 67 0.35 14.08 -12.65
CA VAL A 67 0.44 13.67 -11.23
C VAL A 67 0.37 12.15 -11.11
N ASP A 68 -0.52 11.51 -11.86
CA ASP A 68 -0.64 10.04 -11.92
C ASP A 68 0.65 9.40 -12.44
N GLN A 69 1.20 9.93 -13.54
CA GLN A 69 2.43 9.42 -14.15
C GLN A 69 3.63 9.54 -13.20
N GLU A 70 3.80 10.68 -12.55
CA GLU A 70 4.90 10.90 -11.60
C GLU A 70 4.78 9.99 -10.38
N SER A 71 3.55 9.77 -9.90
CA SER A 71 3.27 8.83 -8.81
C SER A 71 3.61 7.40 -9.20
N MET A 72 3.27 7.00 -10.43
CA MET A 72 3.67 5.70 -10.98
C MET A 72 5.19 5.57 -11.10
N VAL A 73 5.89 6.60 -11.60
CA VAL A 73 7.35 6.61 -11.73
C VAL A 73 8.01 6.33 -10.38
N LEU A 74 7.55 7.02 -9.32
CA LEU A 74 8.09 6.83 -7.98
C LEU A 74 7.75 5.46 -7.39
N ASP A 75 6.48 5.04 -7.44
CA ASP A 75 6.02 3.74 -6.90
C ASP A 75 6.76 2.57 -7.56
N PHE A 76 6.89 2.59 -8.88
CA PHE A 76 7.56 1.52 -9.62
C PHE A 76 9.06 1.50 -9.32
N ALA A 77 9.71 2.66 -9.26
CA ALA A 77 11.12 2.75 -8.91
C ALA A 77 11.42 2.19 -7.51
N TRP A 78 10.52 2.44 -6.54
CA TRP A 78 10.63 1.91 -5.17
C TRP A 78 10.52 0.38 -5.13
N ARG A 79 9.68 -0.19 -5.99
CA ARG A 79 9.41 -1.64 -6.04
C ARG A 79 10.49 -2.47 -6.71
N LEU A 80 11.45 -1.85 -7.41
CA LEU A 80 12.54 -2.59 -8.06
C LEU A 80 13.34 -3.42 -7.03
N ILE A 81 13.68 -2.80 -5.90
CA ILE A 81 14.37 -3.41 -4.76
C ILE A 81 13.75 -2.77 -3.51
N ILE A 82 12.85 -3.50 -2.87
CA ILE A 82 12.03 -2.96 -1.78
C ILE A 82 12.93 -2.51 -0.62
N ASP A 83 13.92 -3.31 -0.21
CA ASP A 83 14.72 -3.05 1.00
C ASP A 83 16.03 -2.27 0.73
N ASP A 84 16.04 -1.37 -0.26
CA ASP A 84 17.20 -0.52 -0.55
C ASP A 84 17.09 0.85 0.11
N ASP A 85 17.38 0.91 1.41
CA ASP A 85 17.27 2.16 2.19
C ASP A 85 18.20 3.27 1.71
N ARG A 86 19.35 2.92 1.10
CA ARG A 86 20.27 3.91 0.52
C ARG A 86 19.63 4.62 -0.66
N PHE A 87 18.98 3.88 -1.55
CA PHE A 87 18.20 4.46 -2.64
C PHE A 87 17.08 5.35 -2.10
N ARG A 88 16.32 4.87 -1.11
CA ARG A 88 15.20 5.62 -0.51
C ARG A 88 15.65 6.95 0.05
N TYR A 89 16.71 6.95 0.86
CA TYR A 89 17.28 8.16 1.44
C TYR A 89 17.77 9.14 0.37
N THR A 90 18.50 8.65 -0.63
CA THR A 90 19.05 9.51 -1.70
C THR A 90 17.94 10.10 -2.56
N ALA A 91 16.92 9.30 -2.90
CA ALA A 91 15.75 9.77 -3.63
C ALA A 91 14.98 10.82 -2.84
N ALA A 92 14.73 10.59 -1.54
CA ALA A 92 14.06 11.54 -0.66
C ALA A 92 14.82 12.88 -0.58
N LYS A 93 16.15 12.85 -0.47
CA LYS A 93 16.98 14.07 -0.46
C LYS A 93 16.85 14.89 -1.74
N SER A 94 16.81 14.22 -2.89
CA SER A 94 16.59 14.89 -4.18
C SER A 94 15.17 15.43 -4.31
N LEU A 95 14.16 14.63 -3.97
CA LEU A 95 12.75 15.03 -3.99
C LEU A 95 12.50 16.23 -3.07
N ALA A 96 13.15 16.31 -1.91
CA ALA A 96 13.07 17.45 -0.99
C ALA A 96 13.52 18.79 -1.63
N GLN A 97 14.19 18.78 -2.79
CA GLN A 97 14.45 20.00 -3.56
C GLN A 97 13.22 20.49 -4.36
N GLY A 98 12.09 19.80 -4.28
CA GLY A 98 10.87 20.12 -5.00
C GLY A 98 10.92 19.76 -6.48
N VAL A 99 11.68 18.72 -6.86
CA VAL A 99 11.71 18.17 -8.22
C VAL A 99 10.70 17.03 -8.38
N TRP A 100 10.29 16.75 -9.61
CA TRP A 100 9.47 15.58 -9.91
C TRP A 100 10.29 14.28 -9.83
N PRO A 101 9.67 13.14 -9.48
CA PRO A 101 10.34 11.83 -9.51
C PRO A 101 11.05 11.51 -10.83
N SER A 102 10.43 11.83 -11.96
CA SER A 102 11.03 11.64 -13.29
C SER A 102 12.29 12.48 -13.54
N GLN A 103 12.50 13.54 -12.76
CA GLN A 103 13.69 14.40 -12.82
C GLN A 103 14.82 13.92 -11.90
N VAL A 104 14.58 12.91 -11.06
CA VAL A 104 15.61 12.30 -10.23
C VAL A 104 16.22 11.11 -10.96
N ASP A 105 17.48 11.22 -11.41
CA ASP A 105 18.11 10.22 -12.27
C ASP A 105 18.10 8.79 -11.72
N SER A 106 18.27 8.61 -10.41
CA SER A 106 18.19 7.28 -9.78
C SER A 106 16.78 6.70 -9.85
N VAL A 107 15.75 7.51 -9.61
CA VAL A 107 14.34 7.12 -9.70
C VAL A 107 13.97 6.79 -11.14
N LYS A 108 14.29 7.70 -12.08
CA LYS A 108 14.05 7.51 -13.52
C LYS A 108 14.69 6.23 -14.05
N ARG A 109 15.96 5.96 -13.71
CA ARG A 109 16.65 4.74 -14.14
C ARG A 109 15.97 3.46 -13.63
N ARG A 110 15.58 3.43 -12.35
CA ARG A 110 14.84 2.28 -11.79
C ARG A 110 13.48 2.10 -12.44
N TYR A 111 12.74 3.18 -12.67
CA TYR A 111 11.48 3.12 -13.39
C TYR A 111 11.63 2.52 -14.79
N ILE A 112 12.59 3.03 -15.58
CA ILE A 112 12.88 2.50 -16.93
C ILE A 112 13.23 1.01 -16.87
N GLN A 113 14.04 0.59 -15.89
CA GLN A 113 14.37 -0.81 -15.70
C GLN A 113 13.13 -1.68 -15.43
N VAL A 114 12.25 -1.25 -14.51
CA VAL A 114 10.99 -1.96 -14.20
C VAL A 114 10.12 -2.13 -15.45
N VAL A 115 10.01 -1.07 -16.26
CA VAL A 115 9.24 -1.08 -17.52
C VAL A 115 9.87 -2.02 -18.55
N ASN A 116 11.19 -1.91 -18.79
CA ASN A 116 11.91 -2.73 -19.75
C ASN A 116 11.88 -4.22 -19.40
N GLU A 117 11.97 -4.55 -18.12
CA GLU A 117 11.85 -5.93 -17.61
C GLU A 117 10.40 -6.45 -17.59
N LYS A 118 9.42 -5.62 -17.96
CA LYS A 118 7.99 -5.92 -17.97
C LYS A 118 7.49 -6.45 -16.62
N ARG A 119 8.05 -5.98 -15.51
CA ARG A 119 7.77 -6.52 -14.16
C ARG A 119 6.29 -6.40 -13.79
N TRP A 120 5.66 -5.27 -14.08
CA TRP A 120 4.24 -5.06 -13.77
C TRP A 120 3.31 -5.98 -14.57
N PRO A 121 3.36 -6.05 -15.91
CA PRO A 121 2.57 -7.02 -16.68
C PRO A 121 2.79 -8.48 -16.25
N ARG A 122 4.04 -8.86 -15.94
CA ARG A 122 4.36 -10.21 -15.47
C ARG A 122 3.78 -10.50 -14.09
N ALA A 123 3.80 -9.53 -13.18
CA ALA A 123 3.16 -9.65 -11.87
C ALA A 123 1.64 -9.83 -12.01
N LEU A 124 0.99 -9.04 -12.86
CA LEU A 124 -0.45 -9.17 -13.16
C LEU A 124 -0.79 -10.55 -13.72
N ALA A 125 -0.10 -10.99 -14.77
CA ALA A 125 -0.34 -12.30 -15.39
C ALA A 125 -0.15 -13.45 -14.39
N LYS A 126 0.84 -13.33 -13.51
CA LYS A 126 1.11 -14.34 -12.49
C LYS A 126 0.02 -14.39 -11.43
N VAL A 127 -0.38 -13.25 -10.88
CA VAL A 127 -1.50 -13.18 -9.94
C VAL A 127 -2.77 -13.72 -10.59
N ASP A 128 -3.08 -13.29 -11.82
CA ASP A 128 -4.26 -13.77 -12.54
C ASP A 128 -4.27 -15.30 -12.71
N SER A 129 -3.12 -15.91 -12.98
CA SER A 129 -3.03 -17.38 -13.13
C SER A 129 -3.27 -18.18 -11.85
N CYS A 130 -3.14 -17.56 -10.67
CA CYS A 130 -3.21 -18.26 -9.38
C CYS A 130 -4.23 -17.69 -8.38
N LEU A 131 -4.93 -16.61 -8.74
CA LEU A 131 -5.94 -15.98 -7.91
C LEU A 131 -7.13 -16.94 -7.76
N LYS A 132 -7.42 -17.32 -6.51
CA LYS A 132 -8.63 -18.04 -6.14
C LYS A 132 -9.73 -17.03 -5.81
N VAL A 133 -10.98 -17.33 -6.16
CA VAL A 133 -12.13 -16.48 -5.81
C VAL A 133 -13.03 -17.29 -4.87
N ARG A 134 -13.39 -16.70 -3.73
CA ARG A 134 -14.32 -17.28 -2.75
C ARG A 134 -15.27 -16.19 -2.26
N GLY A 135 -16.51 -16.21 -2.77
CA GLY A 135 -17.46 -15.12 -2.54
C GLY A 135 -16.87 -13.77 -2.96
N PRO A 136 -16.89 -12.74 -2.11
CA PRO A 136 -16.30 -11.42 -2.41
C PRO A 136 -14.76 -11.37 -2.30
N LEU A 137 -14.09 -12.49 -1.94
CA LEU A 137 -12.66 -12.53 -1.67
C LEU A 137 -11.86 -13.00 -2.91
N GLY A 138 -10.90 -12.19 -3.34
CA GLY A 138 -9.80 -12.59 -4.21
C GLY A 138 -8.59 -13.01 -3.38
N ILE A 139 -8.25 -14.30 -3.40
CA ILE A 139 -7.32 -14.94 -2.47
C ILE A 139 -6.05 -15.43 -3.19
N MET A 140 -4.91 -15.11 -2.60
CA MET A 140 -3.61 -15.64 -2.98
C MET A 140 -2.89 -16.17 -1.73
N ASP A 141 -2.99 -17.48 -1.50
CA ASP A 141 -2.55 -18.20 -0.30
C ASP A 141 -1.39 -19.19 -0.54
N GLU A 142 -1.13 -19.53 -1.80
CA GLU A 142 -0.05 -20.44 -2.22
C GLU A 142 1.17 -19.68 -2.80
N MET A 143 1.72 -18.79 -1.97
CA MET A 143 3.01 -18.15 -2.23
C MET A 143 4.14 -19.14 -1.94
N ASP A 144 4.59 -19.90 -2.94
CA ASP A 144 5.86 -20.63 -2.85
C ASP A 144 7.01 -19.61 -2.66
N ARG A 145 8.00 -19.94 -1.83
CA ARG A 145 9.18 -19.11 -1.51
C ARG A 145 9.94 -18.68 -2.77
N ASN A 146 9.86 -19.47 -3.84
CA ASN A 146 10.51 -19.17 -5.13
C ASN A 146 9.67 -18.28 -6.06
N ARG A 147 8.42 -17.95 -5.71
CA ARG A 147 7.53 -17.17 -6.56
C ARG A 147 7.72 -15.66 -6.29
N SER A 148 8.70 -15.06 -6.95
CA SER A 148 8.80 -13.59 -7.03
C SER A 148 7.55 -12.99 -7.67
N LEU A 149 6.99 -11.94 -7.04
CA LEU A 149 5.98 -11.05 -7.61
C LEU A 149 6.60 -9.72 -8.08
N TYR A 150 7.91 -9.72 -8.35
CA TYR A 150 8.65 -8.61 -8.95
C TYR A 150 8.54 -7.26 -8.20
N GLY A 151 8.23 -7.29 -6.89
CA GLY A 151 7.99 -6.10 -6.06
C GLY A 151 6.54 -5.58 -6.08
N PHE A 152 5.65 -6.24 -6.81
CA PHE A 152 4.29 -5.79 -7.09
C PHE A 152 3.19 -6.64 -6.43
N GLY A 153 3.53 -7.59 -5.54
CA GLY A 153 2.59 -8.62 -5.09
C GLY A 153 1.21 -8.13 -4.66
N THR A 154 1.12 -7.36 -3.57
CA THR A 154 -0.16 -6.83 -3.09
C THR A 154 -0.83 -5.89 -4.12
N ARG A 155 -0.05 -5.11 -4.88
CA ARG A 155 -0.60 -4.18 -5.88
C ARG A 155 -1.24 -4.92 -7.04
N ALA A 156 -0.57 -5.95 -7.55
CA ALA A 156 -1.07 -6.80 -8.63
C ALA A 156 -2.28 -7.61 -8.14
N LEU A 157 -2.25 -8.09 -6.90
CA LEU A 157 -3.39 -8.77 -6.28
C LEU A 157 -4.65 -7.89 -6.26
N VAL A 158 -4.55 -6.67 -5.75
CA VAL A 158 -5.69 -5.72 -5.71
C VAL A 158 -6.22 -5.46 -7.11
N GLU A 159 -5.34 -5.17 -8.08
CA GLU A 159 -5.74 -4.88 -9.46
C GLU A 159 -6.46 -6.07 -10.11
N VAL A 160 -5.95 -7.29 -9.94
CA VAL A 160 -6.57 -8.49 -10.54
C VAL A 160 -7.87 -8.85 -9.82
N ALA A 161 -7.90 -8.79 -8.49
CA ALA A 161 -9.11 -9.05 -7.71
C ALA A 161 -10.23 -8.07 -8.09
N TYR A 162 -9.92 -6.79 -8.24
CA TYR A 162 -10.87 -5.78 -8.75
C TYR A 162 -11.40 -6.14 -10.14
N ARG A 163 -10.52 -6.51 -11.08
CA ARG A 163 -10.93 -6.94 -12.43
C ARG A 163 -11.82 -8.18 -12.43
N ARG A 164 -11.72 -9.04 -11.40
CA ARG A 164 -12.57 -10.22 -11.21
C ARG A 164 -13.83 -9.94 -10.38
N GLY A 165 -14.12 -8.68 -10.06
CA GLY A 165 -15.31 -8.30 -9.30
C GLY A 165 -15.27 -8.72 -7.84
N CYS A 166 -14.07 -8.86 -7.26
CA CYS A 166 -13.91 -9.10 -5.83
C CYS A 166 -13.93 -7.77 -5.06
N ASP A 167 -14.50 -7.78 -3.85
CA ASP A 167 -14.53 -6.62 -2.95
C ASP A 167 -13.31 -6.57 -2.03
N TYR A 168 -12.61 -7.70 -1.87
CA TYR A 168 -11.43 -7.81 -1.03
C TYR A 168 -10.32 -8.60 -1.72
N ALA A 169 -9.07 -8.20 -1.45
CA ALA A 169 -7.87 -8.90 -1.88
C ALA A 169 -7.10 -9.40 -0.65
N VAL A 170 -6.90 -10.72 -0.55
CA VAL A 170 -6.23 -11.37 0.58
C VAL A 170 -4.98 -12.09 0.08
N MET A 171 -3.82 -11.71 0.61
CA MET A 171 -2.56 -12.42 0.40
C MET A 171 -2.13 -13.10 1.68
N ILE A 172 -1.88 -14.41 1.63
CA ILE A 172 -1.31 -15.19 2.73
C ILE A 172 0.03 -15.75 2.25
N ASN A 173 1.11 -15.40 2.94
CA ASN A 173 2.47 -15.77 2.58
C ASN A 173 3.15 -16.55 3.72
N PRO A 174 3.29 -17.88 3.61
CA PRO A 174 3.95 -18.71 4.63
C PRO A 174 5.43 -18.36 4.82
N ARG A 175 5.82 -18.05 6.06
CA ARG A 175 7.19 -17.71 6.49
C ARG A 175 7.62 -18.52 7.71
N GLY A 176 7.82 -19.83 7.49
CA GLY A 176 8.25 -20.73 8.57
C GLY A 176 7.08 -21.04 9.50
N LYS A 177 7.19 -20.66 10.79
CA LYS A 177 6.14 -20.91 11.79
C LYS A 177 4.94 -19.97 11.69
N TYR A 178 5.09 -18.84 10.98
CA TYR A 178 4.03 -17.86 10.79
C TYR A 178 3.81 -17.56 9.31
N SER A 179 2.58 -17.24 8.94
CA SER A 179 2.23 -16.62 7.65
C SER A 179 2.05 -15.12 7.84
N SER A 180 2.55 -14.34 6.89
CA SER A 180 2.19 -12.92 6.76
C SER A 180 0.90 -12.81 5.96
N VAL A 181 -0.08 -12.11 6.51
CA VAL A 181 -1.36 -11.83 5.87
C VAL A 181 -1.43 -10.36 5.50
N SER A 182 -1.93 -10.06 4.32
CA SER A 182 -2.25 -8.71 3.86
C SER A 182 -3.65 -8.72 3.28
N VAL A 183 -4.55 -7.93 3.86
CA VAL A 183 -5.93 -7.74 3.37
C VAL A 183 -6.08 -6.32 2.83
N ARG A 184 -6.77 -6.18 1.71
CA ARG A 184 -7.09 -4.89 1.08
C ARG A 184 -8.57 -4.86 0.72
N GLY A 185 -9.27 -3.82 1.15
CA GLY A 185 -10.62 -3.51 0.73
C GLY A 185 -10.59 -2.80 -0.61
N ILE A 186 -11.41 -3.26 -1.54
CA ILE A 186 -11.55 -2.75 -2.91
C ILE A 186 -12.87 -1.98 -3.03
N ALA A 187 -13.94 -2.50 -2.42
CA ALA A 187 -15.25 -1.85 -2.39
C ALA A 187 -15.24 -0.49 -1.67
N GLN A 188 -16.21 0.36 -2.03
CA GLN A 188 -16.39 1.64 -1.34
C GLN A 188 -16.84 1.41 0.11
N ASP A 189 -17.79 0.50 0.32
CA ASP A 189 -18.39 0.14 1.60
C ASP A 189 -17.73 -1.12 2.20
N SER A 190 -16.42 -1.09 2.41
CA SER A 190 -15.70 -2.18 3.05
C SER A 190 -15.91 -2.17 4.56
N VAL A 191 -15.96 -3.35 5.18
CA VAL A 191 -15.84 -3.46 6.63
C VAL A 191 -14.51 -2.87 7.11
N ASP A 192 -14.44 -2.48 8.38
CA ASP A 192 -13.19 -2.02 8.98
C ASP A 192 -12.20 -3.21 9.12
N LEU A 193 -11.28 -3.31 8.16
CA LEU A 193 -10.28 -4.37 8.11
C LEU A 193 -9.25 -4.28 9.23
N GLY A 194 -8.92 -3.06 9.68
CA GLY A 194 -7.98 -2.84 10.77
C GLY A 194 -8.53 -3.47 12.04
N ARG A 195 -9.77 -3.12 12.38
CA ARG A 195 -10.47 -3.66 13.53
C ARG A 195 -10.70 -5.17 13.42
N PHE A 196 -11.10 -5.68 12.25
CA PHE A 196 -11.23 -7.13 12.04
C PHE A 196 -9.92 -7.88 12.33
N VAL A 197 -8.79 -7.37 11.85
CA VAL A 197 -7.49 -8.00 12.08
C VAL A 197 -7.08 -7.92 13.55
N GLU A 198 -7.29 -6.79 14.22
CA GLU A 198 -7.03 -6.65 15.66
C GLU A 198 -7.86 -7.65 16.47
N ASP A 199 -9.17 -7.73 16.22
CA ASP A 199 -10.08 -8.67 16.87
C ASP A 199 -9.58 -10.12 16.67
N PHE A 200 -9.34 -10.53 15.41
CA PHE A 200 -8.85 -11.88 15.08
C PHE A 200 -7.51 -12.20 15.76
N THR A 201 -6.55 -11.26 15.72
CA THR A 201 -5.21 -11.50 16.26
C THR A 201 -5.20 -11.56 17.79
N SER A 202 -6.04 -10.77 18.45
CA SER A 202 -6.22 -10.80 19.91
C SER A 202 -6.76 -12.15 20.40
N GLU A 203 -7.70 -12.75 19.68
CA GLU A 203 -8.31 -14.05 20.01
C GLU A 203 -7.36 -15.23 19.74
N ASN A 204 -6.45 -15.08 18.77
CA ASN A 204 -5.58 -16.15 18.30
C ASN A 204 -4.11 -16.03 18.76
N GLY A 205 -3.82 -15.10 19.68
CA GLY A 205 -2.49 -14.94 20.29
C GLY A 205 -1.40 -14.50 19.32
N VAL A 206 -1.77 -13.68 18.34
CA VAL A 206 -0.85 -13.16 17.32
C VAL A 206 -0.93 -11.63 17.20
N ASP A 207 -0.22 -11.05 16.23
CA ASP A 207 -0.06 -9.60 16.09
C ASP A 207 -0.53 -9.14 14.70
N GLY A 208 -1.24 -8.01 14.65
CA GLY A 208 -1.80 -7.46 13.45
C GLY A 208 -2.51 -6.13 13.70
N GLY A 209 -2.77 -5.41 12.62
CA GLY A 209 -3.52 -4.16 12.64
C GLY A 209 -3.55 -3.50 11.28
N GLY A 210 -4.08 -2.28 11.23
CA GLY A 210 -4.05 -1.45 10.03
C GLY A 210 -5.14 -0.42 9.99
N HIS A 211 -5.55 -0.07 8.77
CA HIS A 211 -6.57 0.91 8.46
C HIS A 211 -7.87 0.23 8.04
N PRO A 212 -9.01 0.96 8.04
CA PRO A 212 -10.29 0.42 7.59
C PRO A 212 -10.26 -0.28 6.22
N LYS A 213 -9.43 0.20 5.27
CA LYS A 213 -9.30 -0.38 3.91
C LYS A 213 -8.07 -1.26 3.71
N ALA A 214 -7.18 -1.38 4.68
CA ALA A 214 -5.94 -2.13 4.50
C ALA A 214 -5.38 -2.57 5.85
N ALA A 215 -5.30 -3.88 6.05
CA ALA A 215 -4.75 -4.45 7.27
C ALA A 215 -3.72 -5.53 6.96
N GLY A 216 -2.90 -5.83 7.97
CA GLY A 216 -1.91 -6.89 7.89
C GLY A 216 -1.77 -7.60 9.23
N ALA A 217 -1.49 -8.90 9.17
CA ALA A 217 -1.35 -9.73 10.36
C ALA A 217 -0.20 -10.71 10.19
N ARG A 218 0.29 -11.23 11.32
CA ARG A 218 1.02 -12.49 11.36
C ARG A 218 0.08 -13.52 11.96
N ILE A 219 -0.09 -14.66 11.30
CA ILE A 219 -0.90 -15.78 11.82
C ILE A 219 -0.05 -17.04 11.88
N PRO A 220 -0.39 -18.07 12.68
CA PRO A 220 0.32 -19.34 12.63
C PRO A 220 0.22 -19.96 11.24
N THR A 221 1.30 -20.58 10.75
CA THR A 221 1.26 -21.30 9.47
C THR A 221 0.25 -22.45 9.57
N GLY A 222 -0.69 -22.52 8.63
CA GLY A 222 -1.80 -23.49 8.63
C GLY A 222 -3.15 -22.89 9.06
N SER A 223 -3.16 -21.74 9.74
CA SER A 223 -4.39 -21.03 10.15
C SER A 223 -5.00 -20.16 9.04
N GLY A 224 -4.56 -20.33 7.78
CA GLY A 224 -4.99 -19.50 6.65
C GLY A 224 -6.49 -19.64 6.36
N GLU A 225 -7.00 -20.88 6.34
CA GLU A 225 -8.44 -21.13 6.14
C GLU A 225 -9.29 -20.56 7.27
N LEU A 226 -8.86 -20.71 8.53
CA LEU A 226 -9.56 -20.11 9.67
C LEU A 226 -9.67 -18.58 9.54
N PHE A 227 -8.59 -17.92 9.13
CA PHE A 227 -8.61 -16.48 8.87
C PHE A 227 -9.58 -16.11 7.75
N LEU A 228 -9.58 -16.89 6.66
CA LEU A 228 -10.46 -16.67 5.51
C LEU A 228 -11.94 -16.89 5.87
N ASP A 229 -12.24 -17.90 6.68
CA ASP A 229 -13.59 -18.20 7.16
C ASP A 229 -14.14 -17.05 8.01
N HIS A 230 -13.38 -16.59 9.02
CA HIS A 230 -13.77 -15.44 9.85
C HIS A 230 -13.93 -14.16 9.02
N LEU A 231 -13.05 -13.92 8.05
CA LEU A 231 -13.20 -12.76 7.16
C LEU A 231 -14.47 -12.89 6.34
N LEU A 232 -14.74 -14.06 5.76
CA LEU A 232 -15.92 -14.30 4.94
C LEU A 232 -17.21 -14.12 5.73
N GLU A 233 -17.28 -14.58 6.97
CA GLU A 233 -18.41 -14.34 7.88
C GLU A 233 -18.64 -12.85 8.15
N ARG A 234 -17.56 -12.06 8.20
CA ARG A 234 -17.63 -10.62 8.45
C ARG A 234 -18.11 -9.82 7.24
N VAL A 235 -17.84 -10.32 6.02
CA VAL A 235 -18.08 -9.59 4.76
C VAL A 235 -19.20 -10.16 3.89
N SER A 236 -19.82 -11.27 4.30
CA SER A 236 -21.02 -11.83 3.67
C SER A 236 -22.29 -11.19 4.22
#